data_AF-A0A127BBT4-F1
#
_entry.id   AF-A0A127BBT4-F1
#
_cell.length_a   1.000
_cell.length_b   1.000
_cell.length_c   1.000
_cell.angle_alpha   90.00
_cell.angle_beta   90.00
_cell.angle_gamma   90.00
#
_symmetry.space_group_name_H-M   'P 1'
#
loop_
_entity.id
_entity.type
_entity.pdbx_description
1 polymer ?
#
loop_
_entity_poly.entity_id
_entity_poly.type
_entity_poly.pdbx_seq_one_letter_code
_entity_poly.pdbx_strand_id
1 'polypeptide(L)'
;MSRIERLLNDLKIRFPEKDIQKAGNVILAFRELATVPVSPVYPRGFHPIIRLKKRLGGIDKEVLISPIDLVIVTKANMPAWRRVFDFHLDIDIIERTSIRGVESLLIGNRDNLRRVYSVLSNVIPAMREPPKKLYSFRDEVYLKFEGERFVKLRMIGSTLELGSYNIPLSQLSRIFGRAVFVLDSLFHAKNAAFYRLLFAISLGTFGHFYEFFMKHIYPKLPLEHKEFLEEMHDYRNFLQLLYFHLSRMNVDRIENEVGILIRRRSRPERPLELGIIFKEGRVDVSDRIMRAQVTLLV
;
A
#
# COMPACT_ATOMS: atom_id res chain seq x y z
N MET A 1 29.58 6.35 -27.55
CA MET A 1 28.12 6.20 -27.74
C MET A 1 27.59 5.21 -26.71
N SER A 2 26.72 5.67 -25.80
CA SER A 2 26.14 4.85 -24.73
C SER A 2 25.11 3.83 -25.27
N ARG A 3 24.80 2.78 -24.50
CA ARG A 3 23.76 1.79 -24.90
C ARG A 3 22.40 2.45 -25.15
N ILE A 4 22.05 3.47 -24.35
CA ILE A 4 20.81 4.21 -24.52
C ILE A 4 20.80 5.04 -25.80
N GLU A 5 21.91 5.70 -26.17
CA GLU A 5 22.01 6.44 -27.43
C GLU A 5 21.82 5.54 -28.65
N ARG A 6 22.42 4.35 -28.64
CA ARG A 6 22.23 3.36 -29.71
C ARG A 6 20.77 2.97 -29.85
N LEU A 7 20.12 2.63 -28.74
CA LEU A 7 18.70 2.30 -28.72
C LEU A 7 17.83 3.44 -29.24
N LEU A 8 18.12 4.69 -28.87
CA LEU A 8 17.37 5.85 -29.35
C LEU A 8 17.55 6.06 -30.86
N ASN A 9 18.74 5.84 -31.40
CA ASN A 9 18.99 5.88 -32.84
C ASN A 9 18.20 4.78 -33.57
N ASP A 10 18.15 3.55 -33.04
CA ASP A 10 17.34 2.47 -33.62
C ASP A 10 15.84 2.80 -33.60
N LEU A 11 15.38 3.52 -32.57
CA LEU A 11 13.99 3.94 -32.45
C LEU A 11 13.59 5.05 -33.45
N LYS A 12 14.54 5.87 -33.93
CA LYS A 12 14.26 6.90 -34.96
C LYS A 12 13.71 6.29 -36.25
N ILE A 13 14.05 5.04 -36.55
CA ILE A 13 13.54 4.32 -37.73
C ILE A 13 12.07 3.91 -37.53
N ARG A 14 11.60 3.80 -36.28
CA ARG A 14 10.30 3.25 -35.93
C ARG A 14 9.27 4.30 -35.52
N PHE A 15 9.72 5.37 -34.87
CA PHE A 15 8.88 6.47 -34.37
C PHE A 15 9.34 7.83 -34.92
N PRO A 16 8.44 8.83 -34.97
CA PRO A 16 8.79 10.20 -35.34
C PRO A 16 9.86 10.78 -34.41
N GLU A 17 10.77 11.60 -34.96
CA GLU A 17 11.90 12.16 -34.20
C GLU A 17 11.47 12.94 -32.94
N LYS A 18 10.34 13.65 -33.03
CA LYS A 18 9.75 14.38 -31.89
C LYS A 18 9.40 13.51 -30.68
N ASP A 19 9.13 12.22 -30.89
CA ASP A 19 8.71 11.30 -29.83
C ASP A 19 9.89 10.53 -29.22
N ILE A 20 11.09 10.61 -29.82
CA ILE A 20 12.27 9.82 -29.40
C ILE A 20 12.78 10.26 -28.04
N GLN A 21 12.80 11.56 -27.76
CA GLN A 21 13.16 12.06 -26.44
C GLN A 21 12.18 11.55 -25.37
N LYS A 22 10.88 11.55 -25.67
CA LYS A 22 9.85 10.99 -24.79
C LYS A 22 10.07 9.49 -24.59
N ALA A 23 10.30 8.73 -25.64
CA ALA A 23 10.61 7.29 -25.56
C ALA A 23 11.84 7.00 -24.69
N GLY A 24 12.91 7.80 -24.81
CA GLY A 24 14.08 7.70 -23.95
C GLY A 24 13.78 7.92 -22.48
N ASN A 25 12.99 8.96 -22.16
CA ASN A 25 12.52 9.21 -20.80
C ASN A 25 11.69 8.04 -20.26
N VAL A 26 10.88 7.39 -21.11
CA VAL A 26 10.12 6.18 -20.77
C VAL A 26 11.02 5.02 -20.40
N ILE A 27 12.00 4.71 -21.23
CA ILE A 27 12.90 3.59 -21.01
C ILE A 27 13.68 3.79 -19.71
N LEU A 28 14.18 4.99 -19.45
CA LEU A 28 14.91 5.32 -18.24
C LEU A 28 14.01 5.27 -16.99
N ALA A 29 12.78 5.78 -17.08
CA ALA A 29 11.84 5.74 -15.97
C ALA A 29 11.46 4.31 -15.59
N PHE A 30 11.21 3.44 -16.57
CA PHE A 30 10.93 2.03 -16.32
C PHE A 30 12.16 1.28 -15.82
N ARG A 31 13.37 1.63 -16.27
CA ARG A 31 14.61 1.07 -15.73
C ARG A 31 14.80 1.43 -14.27
N GLU A 32 14.51 2.67 -13.89
CA GLU A 32 14.51 3.12 -12.50
C GLU A 32 13.42 2.40 -11.68
N LEU A 33 12.21 2.26 -12.23
CA LEU A 33 11.12 1.54 -11.57
C LEU A 33 11.40 0.04 -11.42
N ALA A 34 12.21 -0.55 -12.30
CA ALA A 34 12.67 -1.94 -12.20
C ALA A 34 13.64 -2.18 -11.04
N THR A 35 14.17 -1.13 -10.38
CA THR A 35 14.97 -1.27 -9.15
C THR A 35 14.14 -1.25 -7.88
N VAL A 36 12.82 -1.04 -7.97
CA VAL A 36 11.92 -0.94 -6.81
C VAL A 36 11.31 -2.31 -6.50
N PRO A 37 11.69 -3.01 -5.41
CA PRO A 37 11.32 -4.42 -5.20
C PRO A 37 9.82 -4.74 -5.15
N VAL A 38 8.99 -3.75 -4.80
CA VAL A 38 7.52 -3.87 -4.71
C VAL A 38 6.79 -3.46 -6.00
N SER A 39 7.53 -2.94 -6.98
CA SER A 39 7.00 -2.58 -8.29
C SER A 39 6.66 -3.82 -9.10
N PRO A 40 5.57 -3.82 -9.89
CA PRO A 40 5.28 -4.89 -10.83
C PRO A 40 6.33 -5.01 -11.93
N VAL A 41 7.16 -3.98 -12.15
CA VAL A 41 8.24 -3.94 -13.16
C VAL A 41 9.53 -4.60 -12.63
N TYR A 42 9.65 -4.80 -11.32
CA TYR A 42 10.84 -5.41 -10.72
C TYR A 42 11.02 -6.85 -11.18
N PRO A 43 12.21 -7.26 -11.66
CA PRO A 43 12.45 -8.54 -12.32
C PRO A 43 12.51 -9.73 -11.35
N ARG A 44 11.38 -10.11 -10.73
CA ARG A 44 11.23 -11.30 -9.87
C ARG A 44 10.88 -12.53 -10.70
N GLY A 45 11.90 -13.18 -11.27
CA GLY A 45 11.72 -14.40 -12.06
C GLY A 45 11.12 -14.16 -13.45
N PHE A 46 11.06 -12.90 -13.90
CA PHE A 46 10.65 -12.53 -15.26
C PHE A 46 11.46 -11.33 -15.73
N HIS A 47 11.52 -11.16 -17.06
CA HIS A 47 12.12 -10.01 -17.72
C HIS A 47 11.05 -8.94 -18.02
N PRO A 48 11.13 -7.71 -17.49
CA PRO A 48 10.21 -6.64 -17.85
C PRO A 48 10.46 -6.18 -19.27
N ILE A 49 9.40 -5.99 -20.04
CA ILE A 49 9.44 -5.45 -21.40
C ILE A 49 8.44 -4.31 -21.50
N ILE A 50 8.85 -3.20 -22.07
CA ILE A 50 7.96 -2.09 -22.40
C ILE A 50 7.47 -2.28 -23.82
N ARG A 51 6.16 -2.26 -24.03
CA ARG A 51 5.56 -2.10 -25.35
C ARG A 51 5.22 -0.63 -25.54
N LEU A 52 6.09 0.09 -26.25
CA LEU A 52 5.80 1.46 -26.68
C LEU A 52 4.79 1.42 -27.82
N LYS A 53 3.65 2.09 -27.64
CA LYS A 53 2.61 2.25 -28.66
C LYS A 53 2.52 3.69 -29.12
N LYS A 54 2.32 3.91 -30.41
CA LYS A 54 2.07 5.23 -31.01
C LYS A 54 1.07 5.10 -32.14
N ARG A 55 0.05 5.95 -32.15
CA ARG A 55 -0.87 6.03 -33.28
C ARG A 55 -0.27 6.89 -34.40
N LEU A 56 -0.15 6.33 -35.59
CA LEU A 56 0.37 6.97 -36.80
C LEU A 56 -0.59 6.72 -37.96
N GLY A 57 -1.26 7.76 -38.45
CA GLY A 57 -2.18 7.65 -39.60
C GLY A 57 -3.31 6.64 -39.40
N GLY A 58 -3.78 6.45 -38.16
CA GLY A 58 -4.85 5.50 -37.82
C GLY A 58 -4.38 4.10 -37.39
N ILE A 59 -3.10 3.76 -37.59
CA ILE A 59 -2.51 2.47 -37.20
C ILE A 59 -1.67 2.64 -35.93
N ASP A 60 -1.79 1.70 -34.99
CA ASP A 60 -0.92 1.66 -33.81
C ASP A 60 0.38 0.93 -34.14
N LYS A 61 1.49 1.68 -34.19
CA LYS A 61 2.83 1.11 -34.24
C LYS A 61 3.28 0.72 -32.84
N GLU A 62 3.80 -0.49 -32.73
CA GLU A 62 4.28 -1.06 -31.47
C GLU A 62 5.76 -1.45 -31.55
N VAL A 63 6.51 -1.15 -30.49
CA VAL A 63 7.91 -1.57 -30.36
C VAL A 63 8.13 -2.12 -28.95
N LEU A 64 8.67 -3.34 -28.87
CA LEU A 64 9.03 -3.98 -27.61
C LEU A 64 10.47 -3.62 -27.24
N ILE A 65 10.69 -3.22 -26.00
CA ILE A 65 11.98 -2.75 -25.50
C ILE A 65 12.27 -3.38 -24.14
N SER A 66 13.50 -3.85 -23.96
CA SER A 66 14.03 -4.24 -22.66
C SER A 66 14.56 -2.99 -21.93
N PRO A 67 13.97 -2.53 -20.81
CA PRO A 67 14.52 -1.43 -20.01
C PRO A 67 15.78 -1.81 -19.26
N ILE A 68 16.04 -3.11 -19.07
CA ILE A 68 17.22 -3.63 -18.37
C ILE A 68 18.42 -3.64 -19.32
N ASP A 69 18.27 -4.30 -20.47
CA ASP A 69 19.36 -4.49 -21.42
C ASP A 69 19.55 -3.30 -22.36
N LEU A 70 18.53 -2.43 -22.45
CA LEU A 70 18.43 -1.31 -23.37
C LEU A 70 18.53 -1.74 -24.84
N VAL A 71 17.71 -2.72 -25.22
CA VAL A 71 17.63 -3.20 -26.62
C VAL A 71 16.19 -3.35 -27.08
N ILE A 72 15.98 -3.26 -28.39
CA ILE A 72 14.71 -3.62 -29.02
C ILE A 72 14.56 -5.15 -28.99
N VAL A 73 13.40 -5.60 -28.52
CA VAL A 73 13.06 -7.01 -28.46
C VAL A 73 12.28 -7.41 -29.72
N THR A 74 12.73 -8.48 -30.35
CA THR A 74 12.19 -9.09 -31.56
C THR A 74 11.83 -10.55 -31.26
N LYS A 75 11.33 -11.30 -32.24
CA LYS A 75 11.08 -12.74 -32.08
C LYS A 75 12.37 -13.53 -31.79
N ALA A 76 13.52 -13.08 -32.28
CA ALA A 76 14.79 -13.82 -32.17
C ALA A 76 15.45 -13.69 -30.79
N ASN A 77 15.29 -12.54 -30.12
CA ASN A 77 15.90 -12.24 -28.81
C ASN A 77 14.84 -12.05 -27.71
N MET A 78 13.66 -12.65 -27.88
CA MET A 78 12.57 -12.58 -26.91
C MET A 78 12.91 -13.39 -25.65
N PRO A 79 12.90 -12.79 -24.45
CA PRO A 79 13.06 -13.55 -23.21
C PRO A 79 11.92 -14.56 -23.03
N ALA A 80 12.25 -15.77 -22.55
CA ALA A 80 11.29 -16.84 -22.32
C ALA A 80 10.24 -16.44 -21.28
N TRP A 81 10.69 -16.07 -20.08
CA TRP A 81 9.85 -15.57 -18.99
C TRP A 81 9.84 -14.05 -19.02
N ARG A 82 8.74 -13.45 -19.50
CA ARG A 82 8.63 -12.01 -19.68
C ARG A 82 7.28 -11.47 -19.22
N ARG A 83 7.28 -10.20 -18.82
CA ARG A 83 6.06 -9.45 -18.56
C ARG A 83 6.07 -8.17 -19.38
N VAL A 84 5.03 -7.98 -20.18
CA VAL A 84 4.92 -6.83 -21.10
C VAL A 84 4.07 -5.75 -20.44
N PHE A 85 4.59 -4.53 -20.41
CA PHE A 85 3.94 -3.34 -19.90
C PHE A 85 3.68 -2.38 -21.05
N ASP A 86 2.42 -2.09 -21.29
CA ASP A 86 2.01 -1.16 -22.33
C ASP A 86 2.23 0.29 -21.87
N PHE A 87 2.85 1.09 -22.74
CA PHE A 87 2.97 2.53 -22.58
C PHE A 87 2.64 3.22 -23.90
N HIS A 88 1.61 4.05 -23.90
CA HIS A 88 1.12 4.74 -25.10
C HIS A 88 1.71 6.15 -25.16
N LEU A 89 2.56 6.42 -26.16
CA LEU A 89 3.28 7.69 -26.31
C LEU A 89 2.36 8.91 -26.47
N ASP A 90 1.11 8.74 -26.91
CA ASP A 90 0.14 9.85 -26.99
C ASP A 90 -0.65 10.12 -25.70
N ILE A 91 -0.86 9.09 -24.87
CA ILE A 91 -1.82 9.14 -23.76
C ILE A 91 -1.09 9.19 -22.41
N ASP A 92 -0.08 8.33 -22.27
CA ASP A 92 0.69 8.20 -21.05
C ASP A 92 1.78 9.28 -20.97
N ILE A 93 2.08 9.66 -19.74
CA ILE A 93 2.98 10.74 -19.38
C ILE A 93 3.97 10.21 -18.36
N ILE A 94 5.17 10.79 -18.41
CA ILE A 94 6.18 10.63 -17.38
C ILE A 94 6.50 12.01 -16.84
N GLU A 95 6.35 12.14 -15.54
CA GLU A 95 6.55 13.39 -14.83
C GLU A 95 7.58 13.17 -13.73
N ARG A 96 8.69 13.92 -13.81
CA ARG A 96 9.65 14.05 -12.72
C ARG A 96 9.34 15.36 -12.02
N THR A 97 8.85 15.28 -10.79
CA THR A 97 8.32 16.41 -10.03
C THR A 97 8.69 16.31 -8.56
N SER A 98 8.19 17.24 -7.75
CA SER A 98 8.27 17.18 -6.30
C SER A 98 6.89 17.29 -5.68
N ILE A 99 6.51 16.31 -4.86
CA ILE A 99 5.25 16.34 -4.10
C ILE A 99 5.63 16.66 -2.65
N ARG A 100 5.26 17.86 -2.19
CA ARG A 100 5.57 18.32 -0.82
C ARG A 100 7.06 18.19 -0.45
N GLY A 101 7.95 18.49 -1.40
CA GLY A 101 9.40 18.42 -1.20
C GLY A 101 10.02 17.04 -1.44
N VAL A 102 9.22 16.01 -1.76
CA VAL A 102 9.71 14.65 -2.05
C VAL A 102 9.90 14.47 -3.55
N GLU A 103 11.12 14.10 -3.97
CA GLU A 103 11.41 13.74 -5.36
C GLU A 103 10.49 12.61 -5.83
N SER A 104 9.80 12.84 -6.95
CA SER A 104 8.72 11.98 -7.43
C SER A 104 8.88 11.66 -8.90
N LEU A 105 8.86 10.36 -9.24
CA LEU A 105 8.75 9.87 -10.61
C LEU A 105 7.35 9.28 -10.81
N LEU A 106 6.54 9.92 -11.64
CA LEU A 106 5.16 9.52 -11.91
C LEU A 106 5.02 9.01 -13.34
N ILE A 107 4.40 7.84 -13.53
CA ILE A 107 4.23 7.19 -14.83
C ILE A 107 2.76 6.78 -15.01
N GLY A 108 2.04 7.32 -15.98
CA GLY A 108 0.64 6.96 -16.26
C GLY A 108 -0.10 8.02 -17.07
N ASN A 109 -1.42 7.88 -17.19
CA ASN A 109 -2.24 8.90 -17.85
C ASN A 109 -2.53 10.09 -16.92
N ARG A 110 -3.04 11.21 -17.46
CA ARG A 110 -3.30 12.44 -16.71
C ARG A 110 -4.22 12.24 -15.50
N ASP A 111 -5.28 11.43 -15.64
CA ASP A 111 -6.28 11.25 -14.60
C ASP A 111 -5.73 10.42 -13.44
N ASN A 112 -4.99 9.34 -13.74
CA ASN A 112 -4.28 8.55 -12.74
C ASN A 112 -3.30 9.44 -11.97
N LEU A 113 -2.48 10.23 -12.67
CA LEU A 113 -1.46 11.07 -12.02
C LEU A 113 -2.07 12.18 -11.16
N ARG A 114 -3.16 12.82 -11.60
CA ARG A 114 -3.91 13.80 -10.78
C ARG A 114 -4.44 13.18 -9.50
N ARG A 115 -5.00 11.97 -9.58
CA ARG A 115 -5.49 11.24 -8.41
C ARG A 115 -4.36 10.92 -7.44
N VAL A 116 -3.24 10.37 -7.95
CA VAL A 116 -2.03 10.09 -7.16
C VAL A 116 -1.54 11.36 -6.46
N TYR A 117 -1.42 12.46 -7.19
CA TYR A 117 -0.98 13.73 -6.65
C TYR A 117 -1.90 14.25 -5.53
N SER A 118 -3.21 14.20 -5.75
CA SER A 118 -4.21 14.63 -4.76
C SER A 118 -4.13 13.83 -3.46
N VAL A 119 -4.08 12.49 -3.56
CA VAL A 119 -3.96 11.61 -2.39
C VAL A 119 -2.65 11.90 -1.64
N LEU A 120 -1.51 11.93 -2.34
CA LEU A 120 -0.21 12.08 -1.70
C LEU A 120 0.03 13.48 -1.15
N SER A 121 -0.57 14.51 -1.75
CA SER A 121 -0.52 15.88 -1.23
C SER A 121 -1.23 16.05 0.11
N ASN A 122 -2.19 15.18 0.43
CA ASN A 122 -2.89 15.13 1.71
C ASN A 122 -2.22 14.17 2.71
N VAL A 123 -1.70 13.04 2.22
CA VAL A 123 -1.11 11.99 3.05
C VAL A 123 0.27 12.37 3.56
N ILE A 124 1.18 12.84 2.69
CA ILE A 124 2.59 13.11 3.05
C ILE A 124 2.71 14.10 4.23
N PRO A 125 1.99 15.24 4.26
CA PRO A 125 2.07 16.17 5.40
C PRO A 125 1.60 15.59 6.73
N ALA A 126 0.73 14.57 6.70
CA ALA A 126 0.23 13.91 7.89
C ALA A 126 1.12 12.76 8.37
N MET A 127 2.14 12.38 7.59
CA MET A 127 3.12 11.36 7.96
C MET A 127 4.09 11.93 9.00
N ARG A 128 4.55 11.09 9.92
CA ARG A 128 5.60 11.46 10.88
C ARG A 128 6.97 11.44 10.23
N GLU A 129 7.20 10.47 9.35
CA GLU A 129 8.43 10.35 8.57
C GLU A 129 8.08 10.47 7.08
N PRO A 130 8.51 11.55 6.40
CA PRO A 130 8.26 11.67 4.97
C PRO A 130 9.12 10.65 4.20
N PRO A 131 8.61 10.12 3.07
CA PRO A 131 9.41 9.27 2.19
C PRO A 131 10.57 10.06 1.58
N LYS A 132 11.68 9.38 1.30
CA LYS A 132 12.84 9.96 0.61
C LYS A 132 12.60 10.16 -0.87
N LYS A 133 11.87 9.22 -1.47
CA LYS A 133 11.55 9.22 -2.89
C LYS A 133 10.23 8.53 -3.13
N LEU A 134 9.55 8.95 -4.18
CA LEU A 134 8.22 8.48 -4.54
C LEU A 134 8.25 8.01 -6.00
N TYR A 135 7.64 6.86 -6.22
CA TYR A 135 7.43 6.31 -7.55
C TYR A 135 5.93 6.06 -7.73
N SER A 136 5.38 6.33 -8.90
CA SER A 136 4.07 5.83 -9.26
C SER A 136 4.08 5.15 -10.62
N PHE A 137 3.26 4.10 -10.73
CA PHE A 137 2.93 3.46 -11.97
C PHE A 137 1.42 3.27 -12.04
N ARG A 138 0.76 4.16 -12.78
CA ARG A 138 -0.69 4.30 -12.87
C ARG A 138 -1.27 4.55 -11.47
N ASP A 139 -2.15 3.66 -11.01
CA ASP A 139 -2.80 3.77 -9.69
C ASP A 139 -2.01 3.10 -8.55
N GLU A 140 -0.78 2.65 -8.81
CA GLU A 140 0.13 2.13 -7.80
C GLU A 140 1.19 3.18 -7.42
N VAL A 141 1.41 3.33 -6.13
CA VAL A 141 2.40 4.24 -5.54
C VAL A 141 3.36 3.44 -4.68
N TYR A 142 4.65 3.75 -4.79
CA TYR A 142 5.73 3.16 -4.02
C TYR A 142 6.49 4.26 -3.29
N LEU A 143 6.40 4.25 -1.96
CA LEU A 143 7.08 5.18 -1.08
C LEU A 143 8.39 4.55 -0.59
N LYS A 144 9.53 5.18 -0.91
CA LYS A 144 10.86 4.72 -0.49
C LYS A 144 11.29 5.41 0.81
N PHE A 145 11.79 4.62 1.75
CA PHE A 145 12.43 5.08 2.99
C PHE A 145 13.91 4.68 2.99
N GLU A 146 14.64 4.88 4.10
CA GLU A 146 16.08 4.52 4.15
C GLU A 146 16.31 3.04 3.85
N GLY A 147 17.37 2.74 3.11
CA GLY A 147 17.73 1.39 2.68
C GLY A 147 16.71 0.78 1.71
N GLU A 148 16.48 -0.52 1.83
CA GLU A 148 15.55 -1.31 1.00
C GLU A 148 14.13 -1.39 1.61
N ARG A 149 13.65 -0.26 2.15
CA ARG A 149 12.36 -0.16 2.86
C ARG A 149 11.33 0.55 1.98
N PHE A 150 10.24 -0.15 1.68
CA PHE A 150 9.20 0.37 0.79
C PHE A 150 7.80 0.15 1.35
N VAL A 151 6.91 1.12 1.06
CA VAL A 151 5.46 0.96 1.20
C VAL A 151 4.83 1.04 -0.17
N LYS A 152 3.94 0.09 -0.47
CA LYS A 152 3.11 0.06 -1.66
C LYS A 152 1.69 0.48 -1.30
N LEU A 153 1.14 1.43 -2.03
CA LEU A 153 -0.28 1.80 -2.00
C LEU A 153 -0.85 1.56 -3.39
N ARG A 154 -1.89 0.73 -3.50
CA ARG A 154 -2.58 0.48 -4.77
C ARG A 154 -4.03 0.92 -4.65
N MET A 155 -4.44 1.82 -5.53
CA MET A 155 -5.76 2.45 -5.52
C MET A 155 -6.63 1.85 -6.62
N ILE A 156 -7.76 1.24 -6.26
CA ILE A 156 -8.66 0.59 -7.23
C ILE A 156 -10.08 1.08 -6.93
N GLY A 157 -10.62 1.98 -7.76
CA GLY A 157 -11.93 2.59 -7.45
C GLY A 157 -11.89 3.26 -6.08
N SER A 158 -12.76 2.89 -5.14
CA SER A 158 -12.75 3.38 -3.74
C SER A 158 -11.98 2.48 -2.76
N THR A 159 -11.25 1.49 -3.27
CA THR A 159 -10.45 0.53 -2.49
C THR A 159 -8.98 0.92 -2.42
N LEU A 160 -8.38 0.75 -1.23
CA LEU A 160 -6.94 0.92 -0.99
C LEU A 160 -6.30 -0.40 -0.53
N GLU A 161 -5.32 -0.88 -1.28
CA GLU A 161 -4.46 -1.99 -0.87
C GLU A 161 -3.14 -1.43 -0.35
N LEU A 162 -2.81 -1.74 0.91
CA LEU A 162 -1.53 -1.41 1.53
C LEU A 162 -0.62 -2.63 1.57
N GLY A 163 0.62 -2.48 1.11
CA GLY A 163 1.67 -3.48 1.25
C GLY A 163 2.95 -2.86 1.77
N SER A 164 3.81 -3.64 2.40
CA SER A 164 5.14 -3.21 2.84
C SER A 164 6.21 -4.23 2.45
N TYR A 165 7.44 -3.74 2.33
CA TYR A 165 8.61 -4.57 2.07
C TYR A 165 9.76 -4.13 2.98
N ASN A 166 10.27 -5.07 3.77
CA ASN A 166 11.28 -4.86 4.81
C ASN A 166 10.91 -3.80 5.85
N ILE A 167 9.62 -3.60 6.13
CA ILE A 167 9.16 -2.70 7.20
C ILE A 167 8.21 -3.47 8.12
N PRO A 168 8.59 -3.70 9.39
CA PRO A 168 7.70 -4.30 10.38
C PRO A 168 6.55 -3.34 10.76
N LEU A 169 5.49 -3.88 11.37
CA LEU A 169 4.27 -3.13 11.67
C LEU A 169 4.52 -1.97 12.65
N SER A 170 5.40 -2.18 13.63
CA SER A 170 5.85 -1.17 14.59
C SER A 170 6.45 0.06 13.90
N GLN A 171 7.32 -0.17 12.91
CA GLN A 171 7.92 0.91 12.12
C GLN A 171 6.91 1.55 11.17
N LEU A 172 6.01 0.79 10.55
CA LEU A 172 4.94 1.36 9.72
C LEU A 172 4.04 2.31 10.53
N SER A 173 3.66 1.92 11.74
CA SER A 173 2.89 2.75 12.67
C SER A 173 3.62 4.07 12.96
N ARG A 174 4.95 3.99 13.20
CA ARG A 174 5.79 5.17 13.43
C ARG A 174 5.88 6.07 12.20
N ILE A 175 6.04 5.51 11.00
CA ILE A 175 6.16 6.25 9.73
C ILE A 175 4.86 6.99 9.41
N PHE A 176 3.73 6.27 9.41
CA PHE A 176 2.45 6.82 8.98
C PHE A 176 1.85 7.80 9.98
N GLY A 177 1.90 7.50 11.29
CA GLY A 177 1.27 8.35 12.30
C GLY A 177 -0.18 8.71 11.94
N ARG A 178 -0.49 10.01 11.83
CA ARG A 178 -1.86 10.48 11.52
C ARG A 178 -2.29 10.24 10.08
N ALA A 179 -1.36 10.04 9.15
CA ALA A 179 -1.66 9.82 7.75
C ALA A 179 -2.56 8.60 7.49
N VAL A 180 -2.54 7.60 8.37
CA VAL A 180 -3.44 6.44 8.26
C VAL A 180 -4.90 6.81 8.46
N PHE A 181 -5.23 7.78 9.32
CA PHE A 181 -6.61 8.25 9.47
C PHE A 181 -7.07 9.05 8.25
N VAL A 182 -6.16 9.82 7.63
CA VAL A 182 -6.42 10.48 6.35
C VAL A 182 -6.73 9.44 5.28
N LEU A 183 -5.90 8.40 5.15
CA LEU A 183 -6.18 7.30 4.22
C LEU A 183 -7.49 6.56 4.55
N ASP A 184 -7.81 6.36 5.84
CA ASP A 184 -9.06 5.72 6.24
C ASP A 184 -10.29 6.52 5.81
N SER A 185 -10.21 7.85 5.84
CA SER A 185 -11.29 8.75 5.38
C SER A 185 -11.44 8.83 3.85
N LEU A 186 -10.33 8.70 3.11
CA LEU A 186 -10.32 8.87 1.65
C LEU A 186 -10.83 7.64 0.88
N PHE A 187 -10.79 6.46 1.50
CA PHE A 187 -11.14 5.20 0.87
C PHE A 187 -12.24 4.51 1.65
N HIS A 188 -13.14 3.79 0.97
CA HIS A 188 -14.22 3.06 1.65
C HIS A 188 -13.75 1.67 2.09
N ALA A 189 -13.16 0.91 1.17
CA ALA A 189 -12.66 -0.44 1.44
C ALA A 189 -11.13 -0.46 1.52
N LYS A 190 -10.58 -1.29 2.41
CA LYS A 190 -9.14 -1.47 2.56
C LYS A 190 -8.78 -2.94 2.78
N ASN A 191 -7.53 -3.30 2.55
CA ASN A 191 -7.05 -4.66 2.76
C ASN A 191 -6.74 -4.97 4.24
N ALA A 192 -6.54 -6.25 4.57
CA ALA A 192 -6.26 -6.67 5.95
C ALA A 192 -5.02 -5.98 6.54
N ALA A 193 -3.97 -5.78 5.73
CA ALA A 193 -2.74 -5.10 6.15
C ALA A 193 -3.00 -3.64 6.57
N PHE A 194 -3.88 -2.92 5.87
CA PHE A 194 -4.28 -1.59 6.27
C PHE A 194 -5.00 -1.59 7.62
N TYR A 195 -5.97 -2.48 7.84
CA TYR A 195 -6.69 -2.53 9.11
C TYR A 195 -5.80 -2.92 10.29
N ARG A 196 -4.81 -3.79 10.07
CA ARG A 196 -3.76 -4.10 11.06
C ARG A 196 -2.96 -2.85 11.44
N LEU A 197 -2.55 -2.06 10.44
CA LEU A 197 -1.85 -0.80 10.65
C LEU A 197 -2.72 0.23 11.38
N LEU A 198 -3.98 0.36 10.99
CA LEU A 198 -4.96 1.24 11.64
C LEU A 198 -5.14 0.86 13.12
N PHE A 199 -5.29 -0.42 13.41
CA PHE A 199 -5.35 -0.92 14.79
C PHE A 199 -4.07 -0.59 15.57
N ALA A 200 -2.89 -0.92 15.02
CA ALA A 200 -1.61 -0.65 15.67
C ALA A 200 -1.37 0.83 15.97
N ILE A 201 -1.80 1.73 15.08
CA ILE A 201 -1.74 3.19 15.31
C ILE A 201 -2.77 3.63 16.36
N SER A 202 -3.95 3.02 16.35
CA SER A 202 -5.02 3.31 17.31
C SER A 202 -4.63 2.96 18.74
N LEU A 203 -3.74 1.98 18.94
CA LEU A 203 -3.15 1.67 20.26
C LEU A 203 -2.20 2.77 20.80
N GLY A 204 -1.88 3.79 20.02
CA GLY A 204 -1.02 4.90 20.45
C GLY A 204 -1.63 5.81 21.51
N THR A 205 -2.96 5.97 21.52
CA THR A 205 -3.68 6.76 22.54
C THR A 205 -5.04 6.12 22.83
N PHE A 206 -5.55 6.30 24.06
CA PHE A 206 -6.88 5.79 24.40
C PHE A 206 -7.98 6.35 23.49
N GLY A 207 -7.89 7.63 23.09
CA GLY A 207 -8.87 8.27 22.21
C GLY A 207 -8.98 7.58 20.85
N HIS A 208 -7.85 7.35 20.16
CA HIS A 208 -7.86 6.67 18.87
C HIS A 208 -8.32 5.21 19.01
N PHE A 209 -7.91 4.52 20.08
CA PHE A 209 -8.39 3.17 20.36
C PHE A 209 -9.90 3.12 20.57
N TYR A 210 -10.45 4.06 21.35
CA TYR A 210 -11.88 4.18 21.60
C TYR A 210 -12.64 4.40 20.30
N GLU A 211 -12.19 5.34 19.46
CA GLU A 211 -12.80 5.58 18.13
C GLU A 211 -12.75 4.33 17.25
N PHE A 212 -11.59 3.65 17.18
CA PHE A 212 -11.45 2.40 16.45
C PHE A 212 -12.43 1.34 16.96
N PHE A 213 -12.52 1.17 18.29
CA PHE A 213 -13.38 0.19 18.92
C PHE A 213 -14.85 0.47 18.60
N MET A 214 -15.30 1.71 18.79
CA MET A 214 -16.69 2.08 18.54
C MET A 214 -17.07 1.99 17.06
N LYS A 215 -16.15 2.30 16.15
CA LYS A 215 -16.39 2.26 14.71
C LYS A 215 -16.35 0.85 14.12
N HIS A 216 -15.39 0.02 14.57
CA HIS A 216 -15.07 -1.25 13.90
C HIS A 216 -15.42 -2.50 14.71
N ILE A 217 -15.38 -2.44 16.05
CA ILE A 217 -15.57 -3.60 16.93
C ILE A 217 -16.99 -3.61 17.49
N TYR A 218 -17.40 -2.55 18.22
CA TYR A 218 -18.67 -2.49 18.95
C TYR A 218 -19.91 -2.88 18.12
N PRO A 219 -20.10 -2.38 16.89
CA PRO A 219 -21.30 -2.69 16.10
C PRO A 219 -21.41 -4.19 15.79
N LYS A 220 -20.27 -4.90 15.76
CA LYS A 220 -20.13 -6.30 15.36
C LYS A 220 -19.93 -7.24 16.54
N LEU A 221 -19.95 -6.74 17.77
CA LEU A 221 -19.86 -7.58 18.95
C LEU A 221 -21.01 -8.61 18.96
N PRO A 222 -20.72 -9.87 19.30
CA PRO A 222 -21.74 -10.86 19.62
C PRO A 222 -22.66 -10.37 20.76
N LEU A 223 -23.88 -10.90 20.82
CA LEU A 223 -24.89 -10.46 21.80
C LEU A 223 -24.38 -10.59 23.24
N GLU A 224 -23.79 -11.74 23.60
CA GLU A 224 -23.25 -11.98 24.95
C GLU A 224 -22.19 -10.93 25.36
N HIS A 225 -21.36 -10.47 24.42
CA HIS A 225 -20.35 -9.45 24.68
C HIS A 225 -20.96 -8.06 24.83
N LYS A 226 -22.05 -7.77 24.10
CA LYS A 226 -22.81 -6.51 24.25
C LYS A 226 -23.49 -6.47 25.61
N GLU A 227 -24.20 -7.53 25.98
CA GLU A 227 -24.83 -7.67 27.30
C GLU A 227 -23.79 -7.52 28.41
N PHE A 228 -22.63 -8.17 28.29
CA PHE A 228 -21.53 -8.00 29.24
C PHE A 228 -21.07 -6.55 29.35
N LEU A 229 -20.90 -5.82 28.23
CA LEU A 229 -20.50 -4.41 28.27
C LEU A 229 -21.58 -3.50 28.86
N GLU A 230 -22.86 -3.81 28.65
CA GLU A 230 -24.00 -3.07 29.20
C GLU A 230 -24.17 -3.32 30.72
N GLU A 231 -23.90 -4.55 31.18
CA GLU A 231 -23.84 -4.89 32.62
C GLU A 231 -22.70 -4.16 33.34
N MET A 232 -21.61 -3.83 32.62
CA MET A 232 -20.55 -3.00 33.18
C MET A 232 -21.05 -1.56 33.32
N HIS A 233 -21.47 -1.18 34.53
CA HIS A 233 -21.87 0.19 34.90
C HIS A 233 -20.89 1.29 34.42
N ASP A 234 -19.62 0.96 34.14
CA ASP A 234 -18.66 1.82 33.46
C ASP A 234 -17.86 1.06 32.37
N TYR A 235 -18.47 0.88 31.19
CA TYR A 235 -17.81 0.28 30.02
C TYR A 235 -16.57 1.08 29.56
N ARG A 236 -16.48 2.37 29.89
CA ARG A 236 -15.30 3.19 29.54
C ARG A 236 -14.08 2.74 30.34
N ASN A 237 -14.25 2.42 31.62
CA ASN A 237 -13.18 1.82 32.43
C ASN A 237 -12.74 0.46 31.89
N PHE A 238 -13.68 -0.36 31.42
CA PHE A 238 -13.33 -1.62 30.76
C PHE A 238 -12.50 -1.38 29.49
N LEU A 239 -12.91 -0.44 28.64
CA LEU A 239 -12.15 -0.11 27.43
C LEU A 239 -10.77 0.47 27.76
N GLN A 240 -10.62 1.23 28.86
CA GLN A 240 -9.33 1.70 29.33
C GLN A 240 -8.43 0.55 29.77
N LEU A 241 -8.98 -0.43 30.51
CA LEU A 241 -8.25 -1.63 30.90
C LEU A 241 -7.83 -2.44 29.66
N LEU A 242 -8.76 -2.67 28.73
CA LEU A 242 -8.48 -3.36 27.48
C LEU A 242 -7.37 -2.66 26.69
N TYR A 243 -7.48 -1.34 26.53
CA TYR A 243 -6.45 -0.50 25.90
C TYR A 243 -5.08 -0.65 26.57
N PHE A 244 -5.04 -0.61 27.91
CA PHE A 244 -3.80 -0.69 28.67
C PHE A 244 -3.07 -2.02 28.43
N HIS A 245 -3.79 -3.13 28.32
CA HIS A 245 -3.18 -4.42 28.00
C HIS A 245 -2.79 -4.52 26.51
N LEU A 246 -3.65 -4.09 25.59
CA LEU A 246 -3.38 -4.14 24.15
C LEU A 246 -2.21 -3.24 23.75
N SER A 247 -2.11 -2.03 24.30
CA SER A 247 -1.03 -1.06 23.99
C SER A 247 0.36 -1.53 24.39
N ARG A 248 0.46 -2.52 25.29
CA ARG A 248 1.72 -3.15 25.72
C ARG A 248 2.10 -4.37 24.89
N MET A 249 1.22 -4.82 23.99
CA MET A 249 1.53 -5.93 23.11
C MET A 249 2.66 -5.57 22.17
N ASN A 250 3.46 -6.58 21.81
CA ASN A 250 4.36 -6.44 20.67
C ASN A 250 3.52 -6.41 19.38
N VAL A 251 3.35 -5.22 18.80
CA VAL A 251 2.56 -4.99 17.58
C VAL A 251 3.06 -5.79 16.39
N ASP A 252 4.35 -6.16 16.33
CA ASP A 252 4.89 -6.96 15.24
C ASP A 252 4.40 -8.41 15.25
N ARG A 253 3.81 -8.87 16.36
CA ARG A 253 3.16 -10.18 16.48
C ARG A 253 1.68 -10.16 16.12
N ILE A 254 1.12 -8.98 15.79
CA ILE A 254 -0.28 -8.88 15.35
C ILE A 254 -0.35 -9.41 13.93
N GLU A 255 -0.94 -10.60 13.76
CA GLU A 255 -1.24 -11.19 12.46
C GLU A 255 -2.63 -10.74 11.99
N ASN A 256 -3.44 -11.65 11.43
CA ASN A 256 -4.79 -11.33 10.95
C ASN A 256 -5.86 -11.43 12.06
N GLU A 257 -5.49 -11.85 13.27
CA GLU A 257 -6.39 -11.94 14.43
C GLU A 257 -5.69 -11.41 15.69
N VAL A 258 -6.45 -10.69 16.52
CA VAL A 258 -6.10 -10.36 17.90
C VAL A 258 -7.18 -10.94 18.81
N GLY A 259 -6.85 -12.03 19.49
CA GLY A 259 -7.66 -12.71 20.48
C GLY A 259 -7.44 -12.16 21.88
N ILE A 260 -8.54 -11.84 22.55
CA ILE A 260 -8.61 -11.29 23.90
C ILE A 260 -9.43 -12.26 24.74
N LEU A 261 -8.85 -12.74 25.85
CA LEU A 261 -9.53 -13.59 26.82
C LEU A 261 -9.90 -12.76 28.05
N ILE A 262 -11.19 -12.67 28.37
CA ILE A 262 -11.72 -11.87 29.46
C ILE A 262 -12.23 -12.82 30.55
N ARG A 263 -11.48 -12.94 31.65
CA ARG A 263 -11.88 -13.72 32.83
C ARG A 263 -12.67 -12.82 33.78
N ARG A 264 -13.90 -13.22 34.09
CA ARG A 264 -14.79 -12.51 35.01
C ARG A 264 -14.54 -13.00 36.43
N ARG A 265 -14.30 -12.11 37.41
CA ARG A 265 -14.11 -12.50 38.82
C ARG A 265 -15.32 -13.25 39.39
N SER A 266 -16.52 -12.88 38.97
CA SER A 266 -17.78 -13.51 39.40
C SER A 266 -18.02 -14.89 38.78
N ARG A 267 -17.41 -15.18 37.62
CA ARG A 267 -17.56 -16.44 36.88
C ARG A 267 -16.26 -16.80 36.14
N PRO A 268 -15.18 -17.17 36.86
CA PRO A 268 -13.88 -17.45 36.25
C PRO A 268 -13.90 -18.66 35.32
N GLU A 269 -14.79 -19.62 35.57
CA GLU A 269 -15.00 -20.84 34.77
C GLU A 269 -15.61 -20.59 33.38
N ARG A 270 -16.13 -19.37 33.13
CA ARG A 270 -16.75 -18.97 31.85
C ARG A 270 -16.15 -17.65 31.35
N PRO A 271 -14.91 -17.68 30.83
CA PRO A 271 -14.31 -16.50 30.24
C PRO A 271 -15.03 -16.10 28.94
N LEU A 272 -15.02 -14.82 28.62
CA LEU A 272 -15.46 -14.31 27.31
C LEU A 272 -14.25 -14.23 26.39
N GLU A 273 -14.39 -14.73 25.17
CA GLU A 273 -13.37 -14.68 24.13
C GLU A 273 -13.75 -13.66 23.08
N LEU A 274 -12.86 -12.73 22.76
CA LEU A 274 -13.10 -11.70 21.76
C LEU A 274 -11.97 -11.73 20.71
N GLY A 275 -12.29 -12.19 19.51
CA GLY A 275 -11.37 -12.20 18.37
C GLY A 275 -11.62 -11.01 17.45
N ILE A 276 -10.64 -10.11 17.32
CA ILE A 276 -10.65 -9.03 16.32
C ILE A 276 -9.94 -9.54 15.06
N ILE A 277 -10.68 -9.73 13.96
CA ILE A 277 -10.18 -10.35 12.74
C ILE A 277 -10.07 -9.32 11.62
N PHE A 278 -8.88 -9.12 11.07
CA PHE A 278 -8.62 -8.20 9.96
C PHE A 278 -8.80 -8.92 8.62
N LYS A 279 -9.76 -8.48 7.80
CA LYS A 279 -10.05 -9.05 6.48
C LYS A 279 -10.04 -7.99 5.39
N GLU A 280 -10.08 -8.45 4.15
CA GLU A 280 -10.35 -7.59 3.01
C GLU A 280 -11.71 -6.89 3.18
N GLY A 281 -11.70 -5.56 3.05
CA GLY A 281 -12.87 -4.70 3.15
C GLY A 281 -13.37 -4.41 4.57
N ARG A 282 -13.03 -5.21 5.59
CA ARG A 282 -13.62 -5.07 6.93
C ARG A 282 -12.80 -5.63 8.10
N VAL A 283 -13.13 -5.17 9.30
CA VAL A 283 -12.76 -5.80 10.59
C VAL A 283 -13.95 -6.63 11.07
N ASP A 284 -13.78 -7.92 11.31
CA ASP A 284 -14.80 -8.80 11.89
C ASP A 284 -14.53 -9.05 13.37
N VAL A 285 -15.55 -9.51 14.09
CA VAL A 285 -15.47 -9.86 15.50
C VAL A 285 -16.00 -11.28 15.70
N SER A 286 -15.29 -12.07 16.50
CA SER A 286 -15.59 -13.46 16.83
C SER A 286 -15.77 -13.62 18.34
N ASP A 287 -16.69 -14.50 18.74
CA ASP A 287 -16.92 -14.96 20.12
C ASP A 287 -15.96 -16.08 20.54
N ARG A 288 -15.08 -16.52 19.63
CA ARG A 288 -14.04 -17.51 19.86
C ARG A 288 -12.70 -17.02 19.32
N ILE A 289 -11.62 -17.37 20.01
CA ILE A 289 -10.26 -17.03 19.61
C ILE A 289 -9.46 -18.27 19.28
N MET A 290 -8.62 -18.22 18.24
CA MET A 290 -7.67 -19.30 17.96
C MET A 290 -6.52 -19.31 18.96
N ARG A 291 -6.11 -18.10 19.39
CA ARG A 291 -5.02 -17.89 20.34
C ARG A 291 -5.31 -16.62 21.14
N ALA A 292 -5.05 -16.65 22.44
CA ALA A 292 -5.08 -15.45 23.26
C ALA A 292 -3.76 -14.69 23.15
N GLN A 293 -3.82 -13.42 22.75
CA GLN A 293 -2.70 -12.49 22.80
C GLN A 293 -2.76 -11.64 24.07
N VAL A 294 -3.96 -11.41 24.61
CA VAL A 294 -4.19 -10.71 25.87
C VAL A 294 -5.13 -11.51 26.75
N THR A 295 -4.85 -11.51 28.06
CA THR A 295 -5.78 -12.00 29.07
C THR A 295 -6.08 -10.88 30.06
N LEU A 296 -7.36 -10.62 30.27
CA LEU A 296 -7.89 -9.63 31.20
C LEU A 296 -8.55 -10.35 32.36
N LEU A 297 -8.38 -9.81 33.56
CA LEU A 297 -9.18 -10.17 34.72
C LEU A 297 -10.02 -8.95 35.10
N VAL A 298 -11.34 -9.11 35.00
CA VAL A 298 -12.33 -8.05 35.21
C VAL A 298 -13.24 -8.45 36.36
#